data_AF-A0A959SZ01-F1
#
_entry.id   AF-A0A959SZ01-F1
#
_cell.length_a   1.000
_cell.length_b   1.000
_cell.length_c   1.000
_cell.angle_alpha   90.00
_cell.angle_beta   90.00
_cell.angle_gamma   90.00
#
_symmetry.space_group_name_H-M   'P 1'
#
loop_
_entity.id
_entity.type
_entity.pdbx_description
1 polymer ?
#
loop_
_entity_poly.entity_id
_entity_poly.type
_entity_poly.pdbx_seq_one_letter_code
_entity_poly.pdbx_strand_id
1 'polypeptide(L)'
;MKKIFLLLSISGLTVISKAQSVGIGTTTPNSKAALDISSTTQGVLIPRMTTTERNAILFPPDGLLIFNTTTKMLNQRQDGVWKAMINNYSWEGGGTGKMYNVGDSVGLNIASPSERLDVNGNIRTNSSAIIDNSSAILQLKSGGVNKGFV
;
A
#
# COMPACT_ATOMS: atom_id res chain seq x y z
N MET A 1 31.91 -14.04 -62.64
CA MET A 1 31.17 -12.93 -61.98
C MET A 1 29.90 -13.39 -61.24
N LYS A 2 29.76 -14.67 -60.83
CA LYS A 2 28.55 -15.18 -60.14
C LYS A 2 28.69 -15.35 -58.61
N LYS A 3 29.89 -15.10 -58.05
CA LYS A 3 30.18 -15.33 -56.63
C LYS A 3 30.08 -14.07 -55.74
N ILE A 4 29.88 -12.90 -56.34
CA ILE A 4 29.84 -11.62 -55.61
C ILE A 4 28.43 -11.23 -55.12
N PHE A 5 27.37 -11.85 -55.66
CA PHE A 5 25.99 -11.57 -55.26
C PHE A 5 25.59 -12.20 -53.92
N LEU A 6 26.37 -13.15 -53.38
CA LEU A 6 26.04 -13.81 -52.11
C LEU A 6 26.46 -12.98 -50.88
N LEU A 7 27.39 -12.02 -51.03
CA LEU A 7 27.88 -11.18 -49.93
C LEU A 7 26.98 -9.97 -49.64
N LEU A 8 26.12 -9.55 -50.58
CA LEU A 8 25.18 -8.44 -50.39
C LEU A 8 23.85 -8.86 -49.74
N SER A 9 23.60 -10.17 -49.60
CA SER A 9 22.37 -10.72 -49.02
C SER A 9 22.40 -10.84 -47.50
N ILE A 10 23.56 -10.64 -46.85
CA ILE A 10 23.75 -10.84 -45.40
C ILE A 10 23.74 -9.51 -44.62
N SER A 11 23.86 -8.36 -45.28
CA SER A 11 23.95 -7.04 -44.63
C SER A 11 22.60 -6.42 -44.22
N GLY A 12 21.48 -7.14 -44.37
CA GLY A 12 20.13 -6.59 -44.20
C GLY A 12 19.29 -7.12 -43.03
N LEU A 13 19.77 -8.10 -42.26
CA LEU A 13 18.98 -8.69 -41.18
C LEU A 13 19.36 -8.12 -39.81
N THR A 14 19.11 -6.82 -39.61
CA THR A 14 19.00 -6.29 -38.25
C THR A 14 17.64 -6.73 -37.71
N VAL A 15 17.60 -7.90 -37.07
CA VAL A 15 16.45 -8.28 -36.25
C VAL A 15 16.41 -7.30 -35.09
N ILE A 16 15.62 -6.24 -35.22
CA ILE A 16 15.23 -5.40 -34.10
C ILE A 16 14.28 -6.27 -33.28
N SER A 17 14.85 -7.12 -32.42
CA SER A 17 14.09 -7.79 -31.37
C SER A 17 13.58 -6.69 -30.45
N LYS A 18 12.40 -6.14 -30.76
CA LYS A 18 11.64 -5.33 -29.80
C LYS A 18 11.54 -6.19 -28.55
N ALA A 19 11.95 -5.64 -27.40
CA ALA A 19 11.85 -6.35 -26.13
C ALA A 19 10.42 -6.88 -26.00
N GLN A 20 10.28 -8.19 -26.16
CA GLN A 20 9.01 -8.87 -25.89
C GLN A 20 8.74 -8.72 -24.39
N SER A 21 7.47 -8.70 -24.01
CA SER A 21 7.06 -8.86 -22.61
C SER A 21 7.84 -10.00 -21.96
N VAL A 22 8.43 -9.75 -20.80
CA VAL A 22 9.19 -10.78 -20.09
C VAL A 22 8.21 -11.73 -19.44
N GLY A 23 8.17 -12.98 -19.91
CA GLY A 23 7.44 -14.07 -19.27
C GLY A 23 8.35 -14.87 -18.34
N ILE A 24 7.94 -15.10 -17.11
CA ILE A 24 8.58 -16.04 -16.19
C ILE A 24 7.56 -17.13 -15.83
N GLY A 25 7.84 -18.38 -16.20
CA GLY A 25 6.92 -19.50 -15.98
C GLY A 25 5.67 -19.49 -16.88
N THR A 26 5.66 -18.67 -17.94
CA THR A 26 4.61 -18.66 -18.98
C THR A 26 5.24 -18.46 -20.36
N THR A 27 4.71 -19.15 -21.38
CA THR A 27 5.11 -19.00 -22.79
C THR A 27 4.24 -18.01 -23.55
N THR A 28 3.11 -17.59 -22.96
CA THR A 28 2.18 -16.60 -23.52
C THR A 28 1.94 -15.50 -22.48
N PRO A 29 2.89 -14.58 -22.28
CA PRO A 29 2.70 -13.43 -21.40
C PRO A 29 1.47 -12.62 -21.80
N ASN A 30 0.78 -12.04 -20.82
CA ASN A 30 -0.33 -11.14 -21.04
C ASN A 30 0.11 -9.94 -21.91
N SER A 31 -0.61 -9.68 -23.00
CA SER A 31 -0.30 -8.60 -23.96
C SER A 31 -0.28 -7.18 -23.35
N LYS A 32 -0.79 -7.00 -22.13
CA LYS A 32 -0.80 -5.73 -21.38
C LYS A 32 0.29 -5.64 -20.32
N ALA A 33 1.10 -6.68 -20.14
CA ALA A 33 2.16 -6.73 -19.14
C ALA A 33 3.55 -6.62 -19.79
N ALA A 34 4.40 -5.74 -19.26
CA ALA A 34 5.82 -5.74 -19.62
C ALA A 34 6.58 -6.90 -18.93
N LEU A 35 6.08 -7.36 -17.78
CA LEU A 35 6.55 -8.51 -17.02
C LEU A 35 5.34 -9.32 -16.54
N ASP A 36 5.25 -10.58 -16.96
CA ASP A 36 4.21 -11.53 -16.55
C ASP A 36 4.86 -12.75 -15.89
N ILE A 37 4.40 -13.10 -14.69
CA ILE A 37 4.99 -14.15 -13.87
C ILE A 37 3.88 -15.13 -13.48
N SER A 38 4.04 -16.39 -13.89
CA SER A 38 3.15 -17.49 -13.55
C SER A 38 3.91 -18.56 -12.79
N SER A 39 3.52 -18.79 -11.54
CA SER A 39 4.04 -19.88 -10.71
C SER A 39 3.02 -20.25 -9.64
N THR A 40 2.92 -21.54 -9.33
CA THR A 40 2.09 -22.04 -8.22
C THR A 40 2.89 -22.30 -6.94
N THR A 41 4.22 -22.22 -7.00
CA THR A 41 5.13 -22.58 -5.90
C THR A 41 6.13 -21.49 -5.53
N GLN A 42 6.30 -20.46 -6.37
CA GLN A 42 7.25 -19.37 -6.16
C GLN A 42 6.55 -18.00 -6.24
N GLY A 43 7.09 -17.03 -5.50
CA GLY A 43 6.64 -15.63 -5.55
C GLY A 43 7.70 -14.69 -6.10
N VAL A 44 7.38 -13.39 -6.12
CA VAL A 44 8.33 -12.34 -6.53
C VAL A 44 9.05 -11.79 -5.30
N LEU A 45 10.37 -11.96 -5.25
CA LEU A 45 11.21 -11.32 -4.24
C LEU A 45 11.69 -9.95 -4.75
N ILE A 46 10.96 -8.90 -4.42
CA ILE A 46 11.33 -7.51 -4.73
C ILE A 46 12.54 -7.06 -3.87
N PRO A 47 13.22 -5.94 -4.22
CA PRO A 47 14.34 -5.41 -3.43
C PRO A 47 13.98 -5.24 -1.95
N ARG A 48 14.84 -5.76 -1.06
CA ARG A 48 14.68 -5.71 0.40
C ARG A 48 15.75 -4.81 0.99
N MET A 49 15.34 -3.87 1.83
CA MET A 49 16.25 -2.89 2.43
C MET A 49 15.67 -2.32 3.73
N THR A 50 16.51 -1.76 4.58
CA THR A 50 16.12 -1.04 5.79
C THR A 50 15.47 0.31 5.45
N THR A 51 14.81 0.94 6.44
CA THR A 51 14.29 2.32 6.28
C THR A 51 15.39 3.31 5.90
N THR A 52 16.59 3.16 6.48
CA THR A 52 17.73 4.04 6.21
C THR A 52 18.19 3.93 4.76
N GLU A 53 18.39 2.71 4.27
CA GLU A 53 18.80 2.46 2.87
C GLU A 53 17.73 2.94 1.88
N ARG A 54 16.45 2.70 2.17
CA ARG A 54 15.33 3.19 1.36
C ARG A 54 15.33 4.73 1.27
N ASN A 55 15.57 5.40 2.38
CA ASN A 55 15.61 6.86 2.43
C ASN A 55 16.86 7.44 1.75
N ALA A 56 17.91 6.64 1.58
CA ALA A 56 19.13 7.02 0.86
C ALA A 56 19.00 6.92 -0.67
N ILE A 57 17.92 6.33 -1.20
CA ILE A 57 17.65 6.33 -2.64
C ILE A 57 17.40 7.78 -3.09
N LEU A 58 18.28 8.30 -3.95
CA LEU A 58 18.15 9.64 -4.51
C LEU A 58 17.11 9.65 -5.62
N PHE A 59 16.22 10.65 -5.59
CA PHE A 59 15.16 10.88 -6.59
C PHE A 59 14.34 9.61 -6.95
N PRO A 60 13.77 8.88 -5.96
CA PRO A 60 13.02 7.66 -6.25
C PRO A 60 11.74 8.02 -7.02
N PRO A 61 11.50 7.41 -8.19
CA PRO A 61 10.29 7.67 -8.97
C PRO A 61 9.04 7.12 -8.29
N ASP A 62 7.90 7.77 -8.50
CA ASP A 62 6.62 7.25 -8.06
C ASP A 62 6.30 5.92 -8.77
N GLY A 63 5.65 5.01 -8.05
CA GLY A 63 5.42 3.63 -8.46
C GLY A 63 6.50 2.63 -8.04
N LEU A 64 7.66 3.07 -7.53
CA LEU A 64 8.73 2.18 -7.08
C LEU A 64 8.29 1.31 -5.89
N LEU A 65 8.49 -0.01 -5.99
CA LEU A 65 8.14 -1.01 -4.97
C LEU A 65 9.38 -1.59 -4.30
N ILE A 66 9.38 -1.62 -2.96
CA ILE A 66 10.42 -2.26 -2.15
C ILE A 66 9.80 -2.93 -0.91
N PHE A 67 10.47 -3.93 -0.33
CA PHE A 67 10.12 -4.45 0.99
C PHE A 67 11.04 -3.85 2.06
N ASN A 68 10.46 -3.12 3.00
CA ASN A 68 11.21 -2.50 4.10
C ASN A 68 11.41 -3.52 5.23
N THR A 69 12.66 -3.91 5.45
CA THR A 69 13.04 -4.94 6.44
C THR A 69 13.03 -4.42 7.87
N THR A 70 13.04 -3.10 8.08
CA THR A 70 12.88 -2.48 9.41
C THR A 70 11.43 -2.51 9.84
N THR A 71 10.51 -2.04 8.99
CA THR A 71 9.07 -1.98 9.32
C THR A 71 8.31 -3.26 8.98
N LYS A 72 8.95 -4.20 8.27
CA LYS A 72 8.35 -5.46 7.79
C LYS A 72 7.14 -5.24 6.87
N MET A 73 7.20 -4.21 6.02
CA MET A 73 6.08 -3.84 5.14
C MET A 73 6.53 -3.65 3.70
N LEU A 74 5.63 -3.95 2.77
CA LEU A 74 5.72 -3.50 1.38
C LEU A 74 5.58 -1.98 1.34
N ASN A 75 6.51 -1.28 0.71
CA ASN A 75 6.46 0.16 0.52
C ASN A 75 6.37 0.48 -0.97
N GLN A 76 5.54 1.47 -1.29
CA GLN A 76 5.43 2.08 -2.60
C GLN A 76 5.79 3.56 -2.50
N ARG A 77 6.55 4.07 -3.48
CA ARG A 77 6.74 5.50 -3.65
C ARG A 77 5.50 6.09 -4.34
N GLN A 78 4.85 7.09 -3.72
CA GLN A 78 3.69 7.76 -4.28
C GLN A 78 3.66 9.22 -3.84
N ASP A 79 3.44 10.15 -4.77
CA ASP A 79 3.36 11.59 -4.53
C ASP A 79 4.59 12.13 -3.79
N GLY A 80 5.79 11.62 -4.11
CA GLY A 80 7.02 12.06 -3.46
C GLY A 80 7.21 11.60 -2.01
N VAL A 81 6.38 10.67 -1.52
CA VAL A 81 6.53 10.05 -0.18
C VAL A 81 6.50 8.53 -0.25
N TRP A 82 7.15 7.87 0.71
CA TRP A 82 7.06 6.41 0.85
C TRP A 82 5.83 6.04 1.66
N LYS A 83 4.92 5.26 1.06
CA LYS A 83 3.71 4.76 1.71
C LYS A 83 3.81 3.25 1.92
N ALA A 84 3.36 2.76 3.07
CA ALA A 84 3.19 1.32 3.28
C ALA A 84 1.90 0.88 2.58
N MET A 85 1.96 -0.16 1.75
CA MET A 85 0.80 -0.61 0.97
C MET A 85 -0.16 -1.49 1.78
N ILE A 86 0.30 -2.03 2.91
CA ILE A 86 -0.49 -2.82 3.84
C ILE A 86 -0.14 -2.33 5.23
N ASN A 87 -0.95 -1.41 5.77
CA ASN A 87 -0.95 -1.08 7.19
C ASN A 87 -2.28 -1.59 7.77
N ASN A 88 -2.22 -2.53 8.73
CA ASN A 88 -3.42 -2.97 9.45
C ASN A 88 -4.02 -1.85 10.34
N TYR A 89 -3.45 -0.64 10.29
CA TYR A 89 -3.54 0.33 11.38
C TYR A 89 -4.02 1.73 10.97
N SER A 90 -4.09 2.10 9.69
CA SER A 90 -4.53 3.47 9.37
C SER A 90 -5.09 3.64 7.96
N TRP A 91 -6.37 3.99 7.90
CA TRP A 91 -6.92 4.72 6.76
C TRP A 91 -6.32 6.13 6.82
N GLU A 92 -5.16 6.32 6.20
CA GLU A 92 -4.51 7.63 6.08
C GLU A 92 -5.12 8.39 4.91
N GLY A 93 -6.36 8.87 5.08
CA GLY A 93 -6.83 10.00 4.29
C GLY A 93 -5.99 11.22 4.68
N GLY A 94 -5.35 11.89 3.71
CA GLY A 94 -4.61 13.12 3.97
C GLY A 94 -5.48 14.14 4.71
N GLY A 95 -5.05 14.56 5.91
CA GLY A 95 -5.76 15.51 6.77
C GLY A 95 -5.99 15.01 8.21
N THR A 96 -6.56 15.87 9.07
CA THR A 96 -7.03 15.53 10.43
C THR A 96 -8.24 14.59 10.33
N GLY A 97 -8.00 13.29 10.34
CA GLY A 97 -9.04 12.28 10.20
C GLY A 97 -8.52 10.84 10.28
N LYS A 98 -7.51 10.58 11.11
CA LYS A 98 -6.90 9.25 11.21
C LYS A 98 -7.78 8.31 12.03
N MET A 99 -8.08 7.14 11.47
CA MET A 99 -8.61 6.00 12.24
C MET A 99 -7.43 5.09 12.62
N TYR A 100 -7.34 4.71 13.90
CA TYR A 100 -6.35 3.80 14.45
C TYR A 100 -7.03 2.54 14.94
N ASN A 101 -6.72 1.37 14.35
CA ASN A 101 -7.24 0.09 14.84
C ASN A 101 -6.20 -0.55 15.78
N VAL A 102 -6.41 -0.54 17.09
CA VAL A 102 -5.44 -1.03 18.08
C VAL A 102 -6.03 -2.21 18.85
N GLY A 103 -5.67 -3.43 18.45
CA GLY A 103 -6.28 -4.64 19.02
C GLY A 103 -7.78 -4.68 18.74
N ASP A 104 -8.59 -4.71 19.80
CA ASP A 104 -10.06 -4.72 19.73
C ASP A 104 -10.70 -3.30 19.75
N SER A 105 -9.87 -2.25 19.69
CA SER A 105 -10.29 -0.84 19.79
C SER A 105 -10.08 -0.05 18.51
N VAL A 106 -10.90 0.98 18.32
CA VAL A 106 -10.82 1.96 17.22
C VAL A 106 -10.70 3.37 17.79
N GLY A 107 -9.63 4.07 17.42
CA GLY A 107 -9.38 5.47 17.76
C GLY A 107 -9.61 6.39 16.57
N LEU A 108 -10.44 7.42 16.72
CA LEU A 108 -10.56 8.53 15.77
C LEU A 108 -9.73 9.71 16.27
N ASN A 109 -8.62 9.98 15.57
CA ASN A 109 -7.61 10.98 15.95
C ASN A 109 -6.95 10.70 17.33
N ILE A 110 -6.88 9.42 17.71
CA ILE A 110 -6.29 8.92 18.96
C ILE A 110 -5.49 7.66 18.63
N ALA A 111 -4.16 7.71 18.78
CA ALA A 111 -3.27 6.60 18.43
C ALA A 111 -3.29 5.44 19.45
N SER A 112 -3.73 5.71 20.68
CA SER A 112 -3.82 4.74 21.78
C SER A 112 -5.18 4.87 22.48
N PRO A 113 -6.25 4.29 21.92
CA PRO A 113 -7.60 4.38 22.49
C PRO A 113 -7.66 3.82 23.90
N SER A 114 -8.32 4.51 24.84
CA SER A 114 -8.57 3.95 26.19
C SER A 114 -9.85 3.10 26.25
N GLU A 115 -10.66 3.15 25.21
CA GLU A 115 -11.94 2.44 25.08
C GLU A 115 -12.02 1.75 23.71
N ARG A 116 -13.00 0.86 23.52
CA ARG A 116 -13.20 0.15 22.24
C ARG A 116 -13.51 1.10 21.08
N LEU A 117 -14.19 2.21 21.35
CA LEU A 117 -14.34 3.32 20.42
C LEU A 117 -13.99 4.61 21.15
N ASP A 118 -12.91 5.25 20.72
CA ASP A 118 -12.41 6.48 21.33
C ASP A 118 -12.30 7.57 20.25
N VAL A 119 -12.90 8.74 20.51
CA VAL A 119 -13.04 9.80 19.51
C VAL A 119 -12.55 11.11 20.10
N ASN A 120 -11.43 11.63 19.58
CA ASN A 120 -10.97 12.98 19.90
C ASN A 120 -11.62 13.98 18.92
N GLY A 121 -12.88 14.31 19.21
CA GLY A 121 -13.68 15.22 18.41
C GLY A 121 -15.19 14.98 18.58
N ASN A 122 -15.96 15.55 17.66
CA ASN A 122 -17.42 15.42 17.66
C ASN A 122 -17.85 14.11 16.98
N ILE A 123 -18.88 13.48 17.53
CA ILE A 123 -19.60 12.36 16.89
C ILE A 123 -20.93 12.92 16.34
N ARG A 124 -21.20 12.72 15.05
CA ARG A 124 -22.49 13.04 14.42
C ARG A 124 -23.17 11.76 13.96
N THR A 125 -24.45 11.60 14.27
CA THR A 125 -25.33 10.57 13.70
C THR A 125 -26.42 11.26 12.87
N ASN A 126 -26.78 10.70 11.70
CA ASN A 126 -27.86 11.24 10.86
C ASN A 126 -29.23 10.63 11.19
N SER A 127 -29.29 9.76 12.19
CA SER A 127 -30.47 9.07 12.69
C SER A 127 -30.23 8.75 14.18
N SER A 128 -30.81 7.68 14.70
CA SER A 128 -30.64 7.25 16.09
C SER A 128 -29.21 6.82 16.43
N ALA A 129 -28.74 7.19 17.62
CA ALA A 129 -27.63 6.53 18.29
C ALA A 129 -28.20 5.45 19.22
N ILE A 130 -27.92 4.17 18.94
CA ILE A 130 -28.43 3.04 19.71
C ILE A 130 -27.30 2.49 20.58
N ILE A 131 -27.58 2.32 21.87
CA ILE A 131 -26.67 1.66 22.82
C ILE A 131 -27.41 0.43 23.34
N ASP A 132 -27.11 -0.73 22.77
CA ASP A 132 -27.79 -1.99 23.07
C ASP A 132 -26.81 -3.00 23.68
N ASN A 133 -26.87 -3.12 25.00
CA ASN A 133 -26.23 -4.14 25.81
C ASN A 133 -27.01 -4.21 27.13
N SER A 134 -27.21 -5.39 27.70
CA SER A 134 -27.98 -5.63 28.94
C SER A 134 -27.61 -4.72 30.12
N SER A 135 -26.41 -4.13 30.10
CA SER A 135 -25.91 -3.21 31.14
C SER A 135 -25.49 -1.84 30.61
N ALA A 136 -25.93 -1.44 29.41
CA ALA A 136 -25.44 -0.21 28.81
C ALA A 136 -25.97 1.04 29.52
N ILE A 137 -25.06 1.96 29.84
CA ILE A 137 -25.38 3.27 30.40
C ILE A 137 -24.71 4.36 29.57
N LEU A 138 -25.47 5.39 29.17
CA LEU A 138 -24.89 6.60 28.60
C LEU A 138 -24.37 7.48 29.74
N GLN A 139 -23.05 7.66 29.79
CA GLN A 139 -22.42 8.58 30.75
C GLN A 139 -21.93 9.82 30.00
N LEU A 140 -22.47 10.99 30.35
CA LEU A 140 -22.01 12.28 29.82
C LEU A 140 -21.12 12.95 30.87
N LYS A 141 -19.81 12.98 30.63
CA LYS A 141 -18.83 13.57 31.55
C LYS A 141 -17.96 14.62 30.85
N SER A 142 -17.63 15.69 31.56
CA SER A 142 -16.59 16.66 31.16
C SER A 142 -15.68 16.90 32.35
N GLY A 143 -14.39 16.59 32.23
CA GLY A 143 -13.44 16.70 33.35
C GLY A 143 -13.84 15.87 34.58
N GLY A 144 -14.45 14.70 34.36
CA GLY A 144 -14.91 13.81 35.44
C GLY A 144 -16.27 14.16 36.06
N VAL A 145 -16.90 15.27 35.68
CA VAL A 145 -18.19 15.70 36.22
C VAL A 145 -19.34 15.25 35.32
N ASN A 146 -20.36 14.59 35.88
CA ASN A 146 -21.59 14.23 35.16
C ASN A 146 -22.35 15.49 34.72
N LYS A 147 -22.57 15.64 33.42
CA LYS A 147 -23.21 16.84 32.85
C LYS A 147 -24.72 16.73 32.65
N GLY A 148 -25.30 15.52 32.76
CA GLY A 148 -26.72 15.29 32.47
C GLY A 148 -27.12 15.74 31.06
N PHE A 149 -28.41 15.67 30.75
CA PHE A 149 -28.97 16.43 29.63
C PHE A 149 -29.38 17.81 30.18
N VAL A 150 -28.96 18.88 29.52
CA VAL A 150 -29.50 20.23 29.76
C VAL A 150 -30.75 20.39 28.92
#